data_AF-A0A7J0F3H1-F1
#
_entry.id   AF-A0A7J0F3H1-F1
#
_cell.length_a   1.000
_cell.length_b   1.000
_cell.length_c   1.000
_cell.angle_alpha   90.00
_cell.angle_beta   90.00
_cell.angle_gamma   90.00
#
_symmetry.space_group_name_H-M   'P 1'
#
loop_
_entity.id
_entity.type
_entity.pdbx_description
1 polymer ?
#
loop_
_entity_poly.entity_id
_entity_poly.type
_entity_poly.pdbx_seq_one_letter_code
_entity_poly.pdbx_strand_id
1 'polypeptide(L)'
;MNHVMHPMNGVDMWEKSPKPPPFAKLPGRPKKARREPDPPASQHKLKKTCIQMSCRRCGKTRHNKRTCTADMQSPPTTKGKKSTPASQGVRPPSTHGGAQHRPALFSPKVSGSKLSASNLLVPKL
;
A
#
# COMPACT_ATOMS: atom_id res chain seq x y z
N MET A 1 -16.35 34.78 61.69
CA MET A 1 -16.57 35.10 60.27
C MET A 1 -17.45 34.04 59.66
N ASN A 2 -18.70 34.37 59.32
CA ASN A 2 -19.62 33.41 58.71
C ASN A 2 -19.56 33.61 57.19
N HIS A 3 -18.90 32.69 56.50
CA HIS A 3 -18.84 32.68 55.04
C HIS A 3 -20.10 32.00 54.50
N VAL A 4 -21.06 32.81 54.06
CA VAL A 4 -22.29 32.32 53.41
C VAL A 4 -22.02 32.20 51.91
N MET A 5 -22.04 30.96 51.40
CA MET A 5 -22.04 30.68 49.97
C MET A 5 -23.46 30.91 49.43
N HIS A 6 -23.57 31.77 48.43
CA HIS A 6 -24.84 31.96 47.72
C HIS A 6 -25.00 30.88 46.66
N PRO A 7 -26.23 30.43 46.38
CA PRO A 7 -26.49 29.47 45.32
C PRO A 7 -26.09 30.07 43.97
N MET A 8 -25.43 29.28 43.13
CA MET A 8 -25.16 29.69 41.75
C MET A 8 -26.43 29.61 40.91
N ASN A 9 -26.53 30.50 39.92
CA ASN A 9 -27.62 30.52 38.96
C ASN A 9 -27.78 29.16 38.25
N GLY A 10 -29.03 28.72 38.12
CA GLY A 10 -29.39 27.48 37.45
C GLY A 10 -29.18 27.54 35.94
N VAL A 11 -29.20 26.36 35.32
CA VAL A 11 -29.02 26.16 33.86
C VAL A 11 -30.10 26.87 33.03
N ASP A 12 -31.25 27.16 33.63
CA ASP A 12 -32.38 27.90 33.05
C ASP A 12 -32.07 29.39 32.84
N MET A 13 -31.18 29.95 33.67
CA MET A 13 -30.74 31.34 33.58
C MET A 13 -29.57 31.54 32.61
N TRP A 14 -29.02 30.46 32.03
CA TRP A 14 -27.91 30.56 31.09
C TRP A 14 -28.40 30.95 29.70
N GLU A 15 -27.59 31.72 28.97
CA GLU A 15 -27.88 32.09 27.59
C GLU A 15 -27.92 30.86 26.69
N LYS A 16 -28.94 30.79 25.82
CA LYS A 16 -29.10 29.69 24.88
C LYS A 16 -28.03 29.76 23.80
N SER A 17 -27.34 28.66 23.56
CA SER A 17 -26.34 28.58 22.49
C SER A 17 -26.96 28.87 21.12
N PRO A 18 -26.22 29.53 20.21
CA PRO A 18 -26.70 29.79 18.86
C PRO A 18 -26.95 28.49 18.09
N LYS A 19 -27.88 28.54 17.14
CA LYS A 19 -28.16 27.39 16.26
C LYS A 19 -26.92 27.07 15.42
N PRO A 20 -26.56 25.78 15.24
CA PRO A 20 -25.46 25.42 14.36
C PRO A 20 -25.78 25.82 12.92
N PRO A 21 -24.76 26.15 12.12
CA PRO A 21 -24.96 26.43 10.70
C PRO A 21 -25.52 25.20 9.97
N PRO A 22 -26.26 25.40 8.86
CA PRO A 22 -26.80 24.30 8.07
C PRO A 22 -25.70 23.36 7.56
N PHE A 23 -25.98 22.06 7.56
CA PHE A 23 -25.06 21.07 7.01
C PHE A 23 -24.96 21.19 5.48
N ALA A 24 -23.77 21.54 4.97
CA ALA A 24 -23.47 21.54 3.55
C ALA A 24 -22.61 20.32 3.19
N LYS A 25 -23.05 19.54 2.19
CA LYS A 25 -22.20 18.48 1.61
C LYS A 25 -21.11 19.15 0.80
N LEU A 26 -19.87 19.06 1.30
CA LEU A 26 -18.70 19.50 0.53
C LEU A 26 -18.57 18.65 -0.74
N PRO A 27 -18.08 19.24 -1.85
CA PRO A 27 -17.73 18.44 -3.02
C PRO A 27 -16.73 17.36 -2.59
N GLY A 28 -17.04 16.12 -2.96
CA GLY A 28 -16.18 14.99 -2.65
C GLY A 28 -14.82 15.10 -3.33
N ARG A 29 -13.90 14.21 -2.94
CA ARG A 29 -12.59 14.10 -3.60
C ARG A 29 -12.77 13.96 -5.12
N PRO A 30 -12.04 14.73 -5.95
CA PRO A 30 -12.04 14.53 -7.39
C PRO A 30 -11.80 13.07 -7.73
N LYS A 31 -12.70 12.49 -8.52
CA LYS A 31 -12.61 11.09 -8.95
C LYS A 31 -11.41 10.96 -9.89
N LYS A 32 -10.48 10.06 -9.58
CA LYS A 32 -9.37 9.74 -10.49
C LYS A 32 -9.93 9.07 -11.74
N ALA A 33 -9.52 9.54 -12.92
CA ALA A 33 -9.87 8.90 -14.19
C ALA A 33 -9.42 7.43 -14.20
N ARG A 34 -10.19 6.59 -14.88
CA ARG A 34 -9.80 5.20 -15.19
C ARG A 34 -8.49 5.28 -16.00
N ARG A 35 -7.51 4.43 -15.68
CA ARG A 35 -6.34 4.26 -16.56
C ARG A 35 -6.81 3.64 -17.88
N GLU A 36 -6.27 4.15 -18.99
CA GLU A 36 -6.38 3.50 -20.29
C GLU A 36 -5.94 2.02 -20.21
N PRO A 37 -6.48 1.13 -21.06
CA PRO A 37 -6.08 -0.26 -21.10
C PRO A 37 -4.56 -0.40 -21.23
N ASP A 38 -3.97 -1.28 -20.41
CA ASP A 38 -2.55 -1.58 -20.52
C ASP A 38 -2.24 -2.16 -21.91
N PRO A 39 -1.12 -1.79 -22.55
CA PRO A 39 -0.69 -2.40 -23.79
C PRO A 39 -0.48 -3.92 -23.60
N PRO A 40 -0.58 -4.72 -24.68
CA PRO A 40 -0.42 -6.17 -24.61
C PRO A 40 0.85 -6.54 -23.84
N ALA A 41 0.71 -7.47 -22.90
CA ALA A 41 1.79 -7.84 -22.00
C ALA A 41 3.02 -8.31 -22.80
N SER A 42 4.20 -7.76 -22.49
CA SER A 42 5.44 -8.19 -23.11
C SER A 42 5.65 -9.69 -22.89
N GLN A 43 6.04 -10.40 -23.96
CA GLN A 43 6.28 -11.85 -23.95
C GLN A 43 7.37 -12.29 -22.95
N HIS A 44 8.14 -11.36 -22.41
CA HIS A 44 9.25 -11.61 -21.49
C HIS A 44 8.83 -11.65 -20.00
N LYS A 45 7.54 -11.58 -19.67
CA LYS A 45 7.10 -11.69 -18.28
C LYS A 45 6.97 -13.16 -17.86
N LEU A 46 7.68 -13.54 -16.80
CA LEU A 46 7.48 -14.81 -16.11
C LEU A 46 6.01 -14.97 -15.72
N LYS A 47 5.44 -16.15 -15.99
CA LYS A 47 4.06 -16.48 -15.64
C LYS A 47 3.88 -16.38 -14.13
N LYS A 48 2.73 -15.87 -13.68
CA LYS A 48 2.38 -15.74 -12.24
C LYS A 48 2.12 -17.08 -11.53
N THR A 49 2.46 -18.20 -12.18
CA THR A 49 2.52 -19.50 -11.54
C THR A 49 3.76 -19.56 -10.66
N CYS A 50 3.54 -19.33 -9.36
CA CYS A 50 4.46 -19.73 -8.31
C CYS A 50 4.67 -21.25 -8.34
N ILE A 51 5.79 -21.72 -7.77
CA ILE A 51 6.08 -23.14 -7.52
C ILE A 51 4.83 -23.86 -7.00
N GLN A 52 4.51 -25.01 -7.57
CA GLN A 52 3.35 -25.81 -7.16
C GLN A 52 3.50 -26.20 -5.69
N MET A 53 2.61 -25.66 -4.85
CA MET A 53 2.56 -25.99 -3.44
C MET A 53 1.87 -27.35 -3.23
N SER A 54 2.55 -28.27 -2.54
CA SER A 54 2.01 -29.55 -2.12
C SER A 54 1.78 -29.60 -0.62
N CYS A 55 0.69 -30.23 -0.21
CA CYS A 55 0.37 -30.42 1.19
C CYS A 55 1.34 -31.46 1.80
N ARG A 56 2.13 -31.06 2.80
CA ARG A 56 3.03 -32.00 3.51
C ARG A 56 2.31 -33.13 4.25
N ARG A 57 1.01 -33.00 4.52
CA ARG A 57 0.21 -34.02 5.21
C ARG A 57 -0.26 -35.12 4.25
N CYS A 58 -0.82 -34.75 3.10
CA CYS A 58 -1.47 -35.69 2.18
C CYS A 58 -0.84 -35.76 0.78
N GLY A 59 0.23 -34.99 0.51
CA GLY A 59 0.95 -34.96 -0.77
C GLY A 59 0.24 -34.25 -1.92
N LYS A 60 -1.07 -33.99 -1.82
CA LYS A 60 -1.87 -33.36 -2.89
C LYS A 60 -1.53 -31.88 -3.05
N THR A 61 -1.59 -31.38 -4.28
CA THR A 61 -1.52 -29.95 -4.60
C THR A 61 -2.86 -29.26 -4.30
N ARG A 62 -2.95 -27.93 -4.45
CA ARG A 62 -4.12 -27.06 -4.18
C ARG A 62 -4.27 -26.55 -2.74
N HIS A 63 -3.73 -27.23 -1.74
CA HIS A 63 -3.90 -26.82 -0.34
C HIS A 63 -2.63 -27.08 0.50
N ASN A 64 -2.59 -26.48 1.69
CA ASN A 64 -1.50 -26.63 2.65
C ASN A 64 -1.93 -27.47 3.85
N LYS A 65 -0.96 -27.89 4.69
CA LYS A 65 -1.24 -28.62 5.95
C LYS A 65 -2.30 -27.95 6.83
N ARG A 66 -2.37 -26.61 6.82
CA ARG A 66 -3.33 -25.82 7.61
C ARG A 66 -4.79 -26.02 7.18
N THR A 67 -5.04 -26.18 5.89
CA THR A 67 -6.39 -26.33 5.31
C THR A 67 -6.66 -27.75 4.81
N CYS A 68 -5.82 -28.71 5.25
CA CYS A 68 -5.95 -30.10 4.89
C CYS A 68 -7.07 -30.76 5.70
N THR A 69 -8.08 -31.27 5.00
CA THR A 69 -9.22 -32.01 5.58
C THR A 69 -8.95 -33.51 5.72
N ALA A 70 -7.79 -34.00 5.27
CA ALA A 70 -7.45 -35.40 5.48
C ALA A 70 -7.21 -35.66 6.98
N ASP A 71 -7.91 -36.67 7.49
CA ASP A 71 -7.65 -37.28 8.80
C ASP A 71 -6.19 -37.76 8.87
N MET A 72 -5.67 -37.89 10.08
CA MET A 72 -4.30 -38.35 10.35
C MET A 72 -4.13 -39.85 10.03
N GLN A 73 -4.43 -40.25 8.80
CA GLN A 73 -4.32 -41.63 8.36
C GLN A 73 -3.32 -41.72 7.20
N SER A 74 -2.24 -42.43 7.52
CA SER A 74 -1.13 -42.89 6.71
C SER A 74 -0.05 -41.85 6.32
N PRO A 75 1.23 -42.10 6.70
CA PRO A 75 2.35 -41.40 6.08
C PRO A 75 2.47 -41.86 4.61
N PRO A 76 2.78 -40.94 3.68
CA PRO A 76 3.26 -41.36 2.37
C PRO A 76 4.61 -42.06 2.58
N THR A 77 4.68 -43.35 2.28
CA THR A 77 5.93 -44.11 2.26
C THR A 77 6.85 -43.55 1.18
N THR A 78 7.68 -42.56 1.53
CA THR A 78 8.85 -42.19 0.72
C THR A 78 10.08 -42.80 1.38
N LYS A 79 10.60 -43.86 0.75
CA LYS A 79 11.86 -44.49 1.13
C LYS A 79 12.99 -43.45 1.09
N GLY A 80 13.59 -43.18 2.25
CA GLY A 80 15.00 -42.82 2.46
C GLY A 80 15.54 -41.51 1.87
N LYS A 81 15.94 -40.59 2.77
CA LYS A 81 17.34 -40.12 2.88
C LYS A 81 17.59 -39.47 4.25
N LYS A 82 18.81 -39.68 4.73
CA LYS A 82 19.30 -39.66 6.12
C LYS A 82 19.16 -38.29 6.80
N SER A 83 18.82 -38.33 8.09
CA SER A 83 18.85 -37.23 9.05
C SER A 83 20.28 -36.76 9.37
N THR A 84 20.51 -35.46 9.40
CA THR A 84 21.63 -34.82 10.12
C THR A 84 21.08 -34.01 11.31
N PRO A 85 21.79 -33.98 12.45
CA PRO A 85 21.26 -33.46 13.70
C PRO A 85 21.29 -31.94 13.79
N ALA A 86 20.49 -31.44 14.74
CA ALA A 86 20.24 -30.05 15.07
C ALA A 86 21.52 -29.19 15.23
N SER A 87 21.50 -28.01 14.62
CA SER A 87 22.31 -26.87 15.06
C SER A 87 21.35 -25.82 15.63
N GLN A 88 21.55 -25.52 16.92
CA GLN A 88 20.90 -24.44 17.63
C GLN A 88 21.36 -23.10 17.01
N GLY A 89 20.48 -22.46 16.25
CA GLY A 89 20.70 -21.12 15.70
C GLY A 89 19.90 -20.10 16.49
N VAL A 90 20.59 -19.29 17.29
CA VAL A 90 20.06 -18.12 18.00
C VAL A 90 19.32 -17.21 17.01
N ARG A 91 18.09 -16.81 17.35
CA ARG A 91 17.29 -15.85 16.55
C ARG A 91 17.90 -14.45 16.74
N PRO A 92 18.23 -13.68 15.69
CA PRO A 92 18.58 -12.28 15.88
C PRO A 92 17.32 -11.46 16.21
N PRO A 93 17.42 -10.42 17.07
CA PRO A 93 16.31 -9.49 17.29
C PRO A 93 16.08 -8.62 16.04
N SER A 94 14.80 -8.48 15.65
CA SER A 94 14.34 -7.57 14.61
C SER A 94 14.44 -6.13 15.08
N THR A 95 15.47 -5.41 14.65
CA THR A 95 15.54 -3.95 14.78
C THR A 95 14.84 -3.33 13.57
N HIS A 96 13.62 -2.82 13.75
CA HIS A 96 12.94 -2.01 12.75
C HIS A 96 13.57 -0.61 12.71
N GLY A 97 14.66 -0.45 11.95
CA GLY A 97 15.27 0.84 11.64
C GLY A 97 14.63 1.46 10.39
N GLY A 98 13.90 2.56 10.55
CA GLY A 98 13.33 3.34 9.44
C GLY A 98 14.42 4.07 8.65
N ALA A 99 14.62 3.66 7.39
CA ALA A 99 15.43 4.40 6.43
C ALA A 99 14.54 5.37 5.65
N GLN A 100 14.60 6.64 6.04
CA GLN A 100 13.97 7.76 5.35
C GLN A 100 14.69 7.96 4.01
N HIS A 101 14.06 7.63 2.89
CA HIS A 101 14.54 8.03 1.57
C HIS A 101 14.04 9.46 1.30
N ARG A 102 14.95 10.44 1.22
CA ARG A 102 14.64 11.75 0.67
C ARG A 102 14.74 11.67 -0.86
N PRO A 103 13.74 12.09 -1.64
CA PRO A 103 13.95 12.29 -3.07
C PRO A 103 14.69 13.61 -3.30
N ALA A 104 15.70 13.56 -4.17
CA ALA A 104 16.45 14.72 -4.64
C ALA A 104 15.52 15.68 -5.41
N LEU A 105 15.68 16.98 -5.15
CA LEU A 105 15.05 18.05 -5.94
C LEU A 105 15.70 18.03 -7.34
N PHE A 106 14.92 17.68 -8.37
CA PHE A 106 15.34 17.84 -9.75
C PHE A 106 15.16 19.30 -10.17
N SER A 107 16.27 20.02 -10.35
CA SER A 107 16.29 21.32 -11.02
C SER A 107 16.14 21.13 -12.54
N PRO A 108 15.28 21.88 -13.24
CA PRO A 108 15.23 21.84 -14.70
C PRO A 108 16.39 22.64 -15.30
N LYS A 109 17.26 21.97 -16.08
CA LYS A 109 18.26 22.61 -16.93
C LYS A 109 17.57 23.10 -18.20
N VAL A 110 17.34 24.40 -18.32
CA VAL A 110 16.98 25.04 -19.59
C VAL A 110 18.21 24.99 -20.51
N SER A 111 18.05 24.46 -21.71
CA SER A 111 19.06 24.55 -22.78
C SER A 111 18.37 25.12 -24.00
N GLY A 112 18.52 26.42 -24.17
CA GLY A 112 18.20 27.12 -25.41
C GLY A 112 19.35 26.95 -26.39
N SER A 113 19.01 26.68 -27.65
CA SER A 113 19.92 26.79 -28.78
C SER A 113 19.20 27.55 -29.88
N LYS A 114 19.58 28.82 -30.01
CA LYS A 114 19.28 29.64 -31.19
C LYS A 114 20.00 29.03 -32.39
N LEU A 115 19.38 29.05 -33.57
CA LEU A 115 20.07 29.32 -34.83
C LEU A 115 19.09 30.01 -35.78
N SER A 116 19.59 31.11 -36.34
CA SER A 116 18.96 32.06 -37.25
C SER A 116 19.33 31.69 -38.68
N ALA A 117 18.42 31.83 -39.64
CA ALA A 117 18.76 32.17 -41.03
C ALA A 117 17.53 32.64 -41.83
N SER A 118 17.54 33.95 -42.12
CA SER A 118 17.40 34.58 -43.44
C SER A 118 16.20 34.30 -44.36
N ASN A 119 15.50 35.40 -44.65
CA ASN A 119 14.55 35.65 -45.73
C ASN A 119 14.96 35.09 -47.10
N LEU A 120 14.00 34.55 -47.85
CA LEU A 120 13.90 34.78 -49.30
C LEU A 120 12.43 35.03 -49.67
N LEU A 121 12.17 36.28 -50.00
CA LEU A 121 11.04 36.74 -50.79
C LEU A 121 11.19 36.16 -52.20
N VAL A 122 10.18 35.45 -52.70
CA VAL A 122 10.07 35.11 -54.13
C VAL A 122 8.77 35.71 -54.68
N PRO A 123 8.81 36.53 -55.75
CA PRO A 123 7.64 37.11 -56.39
C PRO A 123 7.15 36.32 -57.63
N LYS A 124 5.89 36.60 -58.01
CA LYS A 124 5.17 36.28 -59.29
C LYS A 124 4.83 34.78 -59.51
N LEU A 125 3.72 34.41 -60.14
CA LEU A 125 2.87 35.07 -61.14
C LEU A 125 1.41 35.25 -60.70
#